data_AF-A0A519K3S2-F1
#
_entry.id   AF-A0A519K3S2-F1
#
_cell.length_a   1.000
_cell.length_b   1.000
_cell.length_c   1.000
_cell.angle_alpha   90.00
_cell.angle_beta   90.00
_cell.angle_gamma   90.00
#
_symmetry.space_group_name_H-M   'P 1'
#
loop_
_entity.id
_entity.type
_entity.pdbx_description
1 polymer ?
#
loop_
_entity_poly.entity_id
_entity_poly.type
_entity_poly.pdbx_seq_one_letter_code
_entity_poly.pdbx_strand_id
1 'polypeptide(L)'
;MKNFYKSGFYFLAFLVGGMLFQISCSNTDQENNVQSAGKFVYTTKTSSVQQHIYIANIDGTGVTEVPVTLPANFVFYAYNGSTDFASARLSPDGQTVIFALMNQNTVINYIYSCNVDGSNLQQLAELPANTTVDLGNVI
;
A
#
# COMPACT_ATOMS: atom_id res chain seq x y z
N MET A 1 15.62 -41.25 -56.26
CA MET A 1 15.94 -40.20 -55.27
C MET A 1 14.97 -39.00 -55.36
N LYS A 2 13.64 -39.20 -55.42
CA LYS A 2 12.64 -38.09 -55.52
C LYS A 2 11.67 -38.00 -54.33
N ASN A 3 11.72 -38.95 -53.39
CA ASN A 3 10.77 -39.03 -52.28
C ASN A 3 11.35 -38.52 -50.94
N PHE A 4 12.66 -38.22 -50.87
CA PHE A 4 13.31 -37.72 -49.65
C PHE A 4 12.91 -36.27 -49.31
N TYR A 5 12.64 -35.43 -50.32
CA TYR A 5 12.25 -34.03 -50.11
C TYR A 5 10.84 -33.86 -49.55
N LYS A 6 9.93 -34.82 -49.82
CA LYS A 6 8.57 -34.78 -49.28
C LYS A 6 8.58 -35.01 -47.77
N SER A 7 9.35 -35.99 -47.29
CA SER A 7 9.47 -36.28 -45.85
C SER A 7 10.11 -35.13 -45.08
N GLY A 8 11.14 -34.48 -45.64
CA GLY A 8 11.77 -33.29 -45.03
C GLY A 8 10.82 -32.10 -44.91
N PHE A 9 9.94 -31.90 -45.89
CA PHE A 9 8.95 -30.82 -45.87
C PHE A 9 7.88 -31.04 -44.77
N TYR A 10 7.43 -32.29 -44.56
CA TYR A 10 6.49 -32.59 -43.48
C TYR A 10 7.10 -32.40 -42.08
N PHE A 11 8.39 -32.72 -41.91
CA PHE A 11 9.09 -32.51 -40.64
C PHE A 11 9.26 -31.02 -40.32
N LEU A 12 9.58 -30.19 -41.33
CA LEU A 12 9.68 -28.74 -41.17
C LEU A 12 8.31 -28.11 -40.85
N ALA A 13 7.25 -28.57 -41.51
CA ALA A 13 5.88 -28.11 -41.23
C ALA A 13 5.44 -28.44 -39.80
N PHE A 14 5.83 -29.60 -39.27
CA PHE A 14 5.54 -29.99 -37.88
C PHE A 14 6.31 -29.12 -36.86
N LEU A 15 7.58 -28.80 -37.14
CA LEU A 15 8.38 -27.91 -36.27
C LEU A 15 7.83 -26.47 -36.26
N VAL A 16 7.41 -25.95 -37.41
CA VAL A 16 6.80 -24.61 -37.50
C VAL A 16 5.44 -24.58 -36.81
N GLY A 17 4.61 -25.61 -36.98
CA GLY A 17 3.34 -25.73 -36.27
C GLY A 17 3.50 -25.79 -34.74
N GLY A 18 4.50 -26.52 -34.25
CA GLY A 18 4.83 -26.57 -32.82
C GLY A 18 5.29 -25.23 -32.24
N MET A 19 6.07 -24.45 -32.99
CA MET A 19 6.48 -23.09 -32.58
C MET A 19 5.29 -22.12 -32.56
N LEU A 20 4.39 -22.18 -33.54
CA LEU A 20 3.19 -21.33 -33.58
C LEU A 20 2.20 -21.66 -32.45
N PHE A 21 2.14 -22.93 -32.01
CA PHE A 21 1.32 -23.33 -30.86
C PHE A 21 1.84 -22.73 -29.54
N GLN A 22 3.17 -22.69 -29.34
CA GLN A 22 3.78 -22.03 -28.18
C GLN A 22 3.53 -20.51 -28.16
N ILE A 23 3.57 -19.86 -29.33
CA ILE A 23 3.24 -18.42 -29.47
C ILE A 23 1.75 -18.16 -29.16
N SER A 24 0.86 -19.09 -29.52
CA SER A 24 -0.57 -18.97 -29.20
C SER A 24 -0.89 -19.27 -27.73
N CYS A 25 -0.10 -20.11 -27.07
CA CYS A 25 -0.21 -20.36 -25.62
C CYS A 25 0.56 -19.35 -24.79
N SER A 26 1.38 -18.49 -25.41
CA SER A 26 1.98 -17.32 -24.77
C SER A 26 1.10 -16.08 -24.93
N ASN A 27 -0.22 -16.23 -24.75
CA ASN A 27 -0.88 -15.18 -24.00
C ASN A 27 -0.27 -15.27 -22.61
N THR A 28 0.81 -14.52 -22.39
CA THR A 28 1.09 -14.01 -21.08
C THR A 28 -0.23 -13.45 -20.64
N ASP A 29 -0.92 -14.17 -19.75
CA ASP A 29 -1.70 -13.51 -18.74
C ASP A 29 -0.71 -12.49 -18.20
N GLN A 30 -0.81 -11.26 -18.71
CA GLN A 30 -0.53 -10.12 -17.89
C GLN A 30 -1.50 -10.35 -16.74
N GLU A 31 -1.06 -11.13 -15.75
CA GLU A 31 -1.18 -10.69 -14.39
C GLU A 31 -0.87 -9.21 -14.52
N ASN A 32 -1.93 -8.42 -14.53
CA ASN A 32 -1.89 -7.12 -13.94
C ASN A 32 -1.60 -7.37 -12.45
N ASN A 33 -0.43 -7.95 -12.15
CA ASN A 33 0.51 -7.39 -11.22
C ASN A 33 0.67 -5.94 -11.72
N VAL A 34 -0.34 -5.13 -11.38
CA VAL A 34 -0.08 -3.91 -10.68
C VAL A 34 0.83 -4.38 -9.54
N GLN A 35 2.12 -4.52 -9.83
CA GLN A 35 3.15 -4.14 -8.91
C GLN A 35 2.82 -2.68 -8.65
N SER A 36 1.83 -2.47 -7.78
CA SER A 36 1.85 -1.37 -6.85
C SER A 36 3.23 -1.53 -6.28
N ALA A 37 4.18 -0.73 -6.78
CA ALA A 37 5.53 -0.73 -6.29
C ALA A 37 5.38 -0.66 -4.77
N GLY A 38 5.58 -1.80 -4.10
CA GLY A 38 4.91 -2.03 -2.82
C GLY A 38 5.21 -0.87 -1.91
N LYS A 39 4.20 -0.19 -1.38
CA LYS A 39 4.44 0.96 -0.51
C LYS A 39 4.25 0.55 0.94
N PHE A 40 5.05 1.13 1.81
CA PHE A 40 4.84 1.04 3.24
C PHE A 40 4.69 2.43 3.83
N VAL A 41 4.00 2.49 4.96
CA VAL A 41 3.83 3.70 5.76
C VAL A 41 4.58 3.53 7.08
N TYR A 42 5.17 4.61 7.58
CA TYR A 42 5.78 4.63 8.90
C TYR A 42 5.59 6.00 9.54
N THR A 43 5.64 6.04 10.86
CA THR A 43 5.54 7.28 11.63
C THR A 43 6.88 7.64 12.25
N THR A 44 7.25 8.91 12.18
CA THR A 44 8.39 9.45 12.93
C THR A 44 7.90 10.32 14.07
N LYS A 45 8.70 10.40 15.13
CA LYS A 45 8.39 11.18 16.33
C LYS A 45 9.60 12.03 16.67
N THR A 46 9.46 13.35 16.56
CA THR A 46 10.50 14.31 16.98
C THR A 46 10.23 14.84 18.39
N SER A 47 8.96 14.84 18.82
CA SER A 47 8.54 15.11 20.20
C SER A 47 7.24 14.36 20.52
N SER A 48 6.72 14.46 21.74
CA SER A 48 5.45 13.80 22.11
C SER A 48 4.26 14.24 21.26
N VAL A 49 4.25 15.49 20.79
CA VAL A 49 3.16 16.11 20.02
C VAL A 49 3.45 16.24 18.53
N GLN A 50 4.71 16.07 18.13
CA GLN A 50 5.14 16.24 16.75
C GLN A 50 5.52 14.89 16.16
N GLN A 51 4.49 14.23 15.64
CA GLN A 51 4.63 13.01 14.84
C GLN A 51 4.25 13.30 13.41
N HIS A 52 4.91 12.60 12.50
CA HIS A 52 4.75 12.78 11.06
C HIS A 52 4.59 11.41 10.41
N ILE A 53 3.69 11.32 9.44
CA ILE A 53 3.44 10.09 8.68
C ILE A 53 4.19 10.19 7.35
N TYR A 54 4.93 9.13 7.03
CA TYR A 54 5.70 9.02 5.80
C TYR A 54 5.31 7.77 5.04
N ILE A 55 5.42 7.86 3.71
CA ILE A 55 5.24 6.74 2.79
C ILE A 55 6.51 6.58 1.97
N ALA A 56 6.90 5.35 1.74
CA ALA A 56 8.03 5.01 0.87
C ALA A 56 7.71 3.75 0.06
N ASN A 57 8.44 3.58 -1.03
CA ASN A 57 8.47 2.32 -1.77
C ASN A 57 9.21 1.25 -0.93
N ILE A 58 8.91 -0.03 -1.15
CA ILE A 58 9.46 -1.16 -0.38
C ILE A 58 10.98 -1.31 -0.53
N ASP A 59 11.53 -0.77 -1.63
CA ASP A 59 12.98 -0.67 -1.85
C ASP A 59 13.63 0.50 -1.07
N GLY A 60 12.85 1.25 -0.30
CA GLY A 60 13.26 2.40 0.49
C GLY A 60 13.33 3.72 -0.28
N THR A 61 13.02 3.73 -1.59
CA THR A 61 13.01 4.95 -2.41
C THR A 61 11.68 5.71 -2.28
N GLY A 62 11.62 6.92 -2.85
CA GLY A 62 10.36 7.66 -2.96
C GLY A 62 9.75 8.10 -1.62
N VAL A 63 10.59 8.30 -0.60
CA VAL A 63 10.15 8.76 0.73
C VAL A 63 9.45 10.11 0.60
N THR A 64 8.20 10.17 1.03
CA THR A 64 7.36 11.37 1.01
C THR A 64 6.58 11.48 2.32
N GLU A 65 6.50 12.69 2.87
CA GLU A 65 5.61 12.97 4.01
C GLU A 65 4.17 13.07 3.51
N VAL A 66 3.21 12.61 4.31
CA VAL A 66 1.77 12.78 4.08
C VAL A 66 1.35 14.12 4.69
N PRO A 67 1.08 15.17 3.88
CA PRO A 67 0.92 16.53 4.38
C PRO A 67 -0.51 16.79 4.87
N VAL A 68 -0.96 16.00 5.86
CA VAL A 68 -2.32 16.11 6.38
C VAL A 68 -2.46 17.32 7.31
N THR A 69 -3.50 18.11 7.09
CA THR A 69 -3.89 19.21 7.99
C THR A 69 -4.89 18.70 9.02
N LEU A 70 -4.51 18.72 10.30
CA LEU A 70 -5.37 18.23 11.37
C LEU A 70 -6.44 19.26 11.76
N PRO A 71 -7.65 18.82 12.16
CA PRO A 71 -8.63 19.70 12.79
C PRO A 71 -8.11 20.25 14.13
N ALA A 72 -8.66 21.39 14.56
CA ALA A 72 -8.27 21.99 15.83
C ALA A 72 -8.46 21.01 17.01
N ASN A 73 -7.50 21.03 17.94
CA ASN A 73 -7.43 20.15 19.12
C ASN A 73 -7.15 18.67 18.83
N PHE A 74 -6.84 18.27 17.59
CA PHE A 74 -6.41 16.91 17.29
C PHE A 74 -4.88 16.82 17.18
N VAL A 75 -4.33 15.72 17.71
CA VAL A 75 -2.89 15.42 17.67
C VAL A 75 -2.63 13.95 17.35
N PHE A 76 -1.47 13.68 16.76
CA PHE A 76 -0.93 12.33 16.64
C PHE A 76 -0.41 11.86 18.01
N TYR A 77 -1.30 11.34 18.84
CA TYR A 77 -0.93 10.83 20.16
C TYR A 77 -1.83 9.67 20.55
N ALA A 78 -1.23 8.58 21.03
CA ALA A 78 -1.94 7.44 21.59
C ALA A 78 -1.78 7.48 23.12
N TYR A 79 -2.77 8.08 23.79
CA TYR A 79 -3.00 8.06 25.24
C TYR A 79 -2.04 8.82 26.21
N ASN A 80 -2.66 9.59 27.11
CA ASN A 80 -2.23 10.19 28.38
C ASN A 80 -0.83 9.78 28.92
N GLY A 81 0.23 10.44 28.46
CA GLY A 81 1.60 10.23 28.98
C GLY A 81 2.32 9.00 28.42
N SER A 82 1.72 8.26 27.49
CA SER A 82 2.38 7.15 26.81
C SER A 82 3.47 7.64 25.86
N THR A 83 4.57 6.89 25.80
CA THR A 83 5.61 7.09 24.78
C THR A 83 5.23 6.50 23.42
N ASP A 84 4.02 5.93 23.29
CA ASP A 84 3.55 5.27 22.08
C ASP A 84 3.51 6.17 20.84
N PHE A 85 3.57 5.50 19.70
CA PHE A 85 3.48 6.08 18.37
C PHE A 85 2.02 6.07 17.90
N ALA A 86 1.63 7.09 17.14
CA ALA A 86 0.38 7.04 16.40
C ALA A 86 0.48 5.90 15.37
N SER A 87 -0.40 4.92 15.48
CA SER A 87 -0.50 3.85 14.49
C SER A 87 -0.97 4.44 13.15
N ALA A 88 -0.29 4.10 12.06
CA ALA A 88 -0.67 4.46 10.69
C ALA A 88 -0.62 3.23 9.79
N ARG A 89 -1.51 3.16 8.81
CA ARG A 89 -1.69 2.02 7.91
C ARG A 89 -1.99 2.50 6.49
N LEU A 90 -1.41 1.84 5.50
CA LEU A 90 -1.68 2.10 4.10
C LEU A 90 -2.74 1.13 3.58
N SER A 91 -3.66 1.62 2.75
CA SER A 91 -4.61 0.78 2.02
C SER A 91 -3.90 -0.15 1.03
N PRO A 92 -4.48 -1.30 0.67
CA PRO A 92 -3.86 -2.25 -0.26
C PRO A 92 -3.52 -1.65 -1.64
N ASP A 93 -4.28 -0.64 -2.08
CA ASP A 93 -4.04 0.07 -3.33
C ASP A 93 -2.97 1.18 -3.22
N GLY A 94 -2.47 1.47 -2.00
CA GLY A 94 -1.43 2.45 -1.77
C GLY A 94 -1.87 3.91 -1.89
N GLN A 95 -3.18 4.19 -1.94
CA GLN A 95 -3.72 5.54 -2.17
C GLN A 95 -4.31 6.22 -0.93
N THR A 96 -4.63 5.46 0.10
CA THR A 96 -5.26 5.96 1.33
C THR A 96 -4.41 5.58 2.55
N VAL A 97 -4.26 6.52 3.47
CA VAL A 97 -3.63 6.32 4.77
C VAL A 97 -4.70 6.37 5.84
N ILE A 98 -4.70 5.39 6.72
CA ILE A 98 -5.55 5.32 7.92
C ILE A 98 -4.65 5.52 9.12
N PHE A 99 -5.03 6.37 10.06
CA PHE A 99 -4.22 6.68 11.24
C PHE A 99 -5.09 7.07 12.43
N ALA A 100 -4.51 6.97 13.63
CA ALA A 100 -5.18 7.37 14.87
C ALA A 100 -4.83 8.81 15.26
N LEU A 101 -5.83 9.57 15.69
CA LEU A 101 -5.68 10.89 16.30
C LEU A 101 -6.36 10.92 17.66
N MET A 102 -5.84 11.74 18.57
CA MET A 102 -6.50 12.06 19.83
C MET A 102 -7.02 13.48 19.81
N ASN A 103 -8.24 13.68 20.30
CA ASN A 103 -8.73 14.99 20.67
C ASN A 103 -8.20 15.38 22.06
N GLN A 104 -7.42 16.46 22.13
CA GLN A 104 -6.75 16.91 23.36
C GLN A 104 -7.72 17.39 24.45
N ASN A 105 -8.93 17.82 24.09
CA ASN A 105 -9.92 18.31 25.05
C ASN A 105 -10.68 17.17 25.72
N THR A 106 -11.04 16.13 24.96
CA THR A 106 -11.83 14.99 25.46
C THR A 106 -10.97 13.79 25.84
N VAL A 107 -9.71 13.75 25.39
CA VAL A 107 -8.78 12.61 25.56
C VAL A 107 -9.36 11.32 24.95
N ILE A 108 -10.13 11.47 23.87
CA ILE A 108 -10.72 10.37 23.11
C ILE A 108 -9.91 10.15 21.82
N ASN A 109 -9.71 8.89 21.47
CA ASN A 109 -9.05 8.48 20.23
C ASN A 109 -10.08 8.33 19.10
N TYR A 110 -9.63 8.65 17.90
CA TYR A 110 -10.41 8.61 16.68
C TYR A 110 -9.59 7.98 15.57
N ILE A 111 -10.26 7.25 14.68
CA ILE A 111 -9.66 6.73 13.45
C ILE A 111 -10.01 7.70 12.33
N TYR A 112 -8.98 8.16 11.63
CA TYR A 112 -9.09 9.01 10.46
C TYR A 112 -8.49 8.33 9.24
N SER A 113 -8.93 8.76 8.07
CA SER A 113 -8.29 8.45 6.79
C SER A 113 -8.08 9.71 5.96
N CYS A 114 -7.04 9.71 5.15
CA CYS A 114 -6.85 10.69 4.08
C CYS A 114 -6.17 10.03 2.88
N ASN A 115 -6.20 10.70 1.73
CA ASN A 115 -5.38 10.31 0.60
C ASN A 115 -3.88 10.44 0.95
N VAL A 116 -3.01 9.73 0.22
CA VAL A 116 -1.54 9.84 0.40
C VAL A 116 -0.98 11.25 0.17
N ASP A 117 -1.70 12.10 -0.54
CA ASP A 117 -1.38 13.51 -0.75
C ASP A 117 -1.89 14.43 0.38
N GLY A 118 -2.48 13.87 1.44
CA GLY A 118 -3.04 14.60 2.58
C GLY A 118 -4.46 15.15 2.37
N SER A 119 -5.03 15.01 1.17
CA SER A 119 -6.39 15.45 0.86
C SER A 119 -7.47 14.49 1.37
N ASN A 120 -8.74 14.91 1.32
CA ASN A 120 -9.91 14.09 1.69
C ASN A 120 -9.83 13.49 3.10
N LEU A 121 -9.43 14.31 4.08
CA LEU A 121 -9.45 13.90 5.49
C LEU A 121 -10.88 13.58 5.94
N GLN A 122 -11.07 12.36 6.44
CA GLN A 122 -12.36 11.85 6.90
C GLN A 122 -12.19 11.11 8.23
N GLN A 123 -13.11 11.35 9.17
CA GLN A 123 -13.24 10.53 10.37
C GLN A 123 -13.96 9.22 10.01
N LEU A 124 -13.37 8.09 10.39
CA LEU A 124 -13.93 6.75 10.19
C LEU A 124 -14.62 6.22 11.45
N ALA A 125 -14.03 6.45 12.63
CA ALA A 125 -14.57 5.95 13.89
C ALA A 125 -14.18 6.82 15.08
N GLU A 126 -15.04 6.86 16.08
CA GLU A 126 -14.74 7.30 17.44
C GLU A 126 -14.57 6.06 18.32
N LEU A 127 -13.57 6.08 19.20
CA LEU A 127 -13.29 4.98 20.10
C LEU A 127 -13.75 5.32 21.52
N PRO A 128 -14.04 4.32 22.37
CA PRO A 128 -14.31 4.57 23.77
C PRO A 128 -13.14 5.30 24.45
N ALA A 129 -13.44 6.13 25.45
CA ALA A 129 -12.42 6.80 26.24
C ALA A 129 -11.46 5.79 26.89
N ASN A 130 -10.20 6.20 27.06
CA ASN A 130 -9.13 5.39 27.67
C ASN A 130 -8.80 4.08 26.95
N THR A 131 -9.07 4.00 25.63
CA THR A 131 -8.64 2.88 24.80
C THR A 131 -7.33 3.22 24.08
N THR A 132 -6.49 2.21 23.85
CA THR A 132 -5.33 2.31 22.96
C THR A 132 -5.71 1.83 21.56
N VAL A 133 -4.98 2.31 20.53
CA VAL A 133 -5.28 2.01 19.13
C VAL A 133 -4.06 1.40 18.45
N ASP A 134 -4.21 0.15 18.03
CA ASP A 134 -3.31 -0.51 17.10
C ASP A 134 -4.10 -0.82 15.82
N LEU A 135 -3.60 -0.33 14.67
CA LEU A 135 -4.22 -0.56 13.37
C LEU A 135 -3.80 -1.89 12.74
N GLY A 136 -2.87 -2.61 13.38
CA GLY A 136 -2.44 -3.95 13.02
C GLY A 136 -1.61 -4.03 11.73
N ASN A 137 -0.84 -5.11 11.64
CA ASN A 137 -0.21 -5.58 10.40
C ASN A 137 -1.18 -6.60 9.76
N VAL A 138 -1.69 -6.34 8.55
CA VAL A 138 -2.37 -7.40 7.77
C VAL A 138 -1.26 -8.19 7.09
N ILE A 139 -1.24 -9.47 7.41
CA ILE A 139 -0.43 -10.54 6.80
C ILE A 139 -0.88 -10.82 5.37
#